data_AF-A0A372NWD0-F1
#
_entry.id   AF-A0A372NWD0-F1
#
_cell.length_a   1.000
_cell.length_b   1.000
_cell.length_c   1.000
_cell.angle_alpha   90.00
_cell.angle_beta   90.00
_cell.angle_gamma   90.00
#
_symmetry.space_group_name_H-M   'P 1'
#
loop_
_entity.id
_entity.type
_entity.pdbx_description
1 polymer ?
#
loop_
_entity_poly.entity_id
_entity_poly.type
_entity_poly.pdbx_seq_one_letter_code
_entity_poly.pdbx_strand_id
1 'polypeptide(L)'
;MRMATTSVLGTVFETLLCSPGMNEAVKIDVKMSRKTVLFLNSIIELSLTTEGEKPELIKLVPAEDVEKLKDFAGDCLDKAGLKELSEKMKGLSGK
;
A
#
# COMPACT_ATOMS: atom_id res chain seq x y z
N MET A 1 27.93 -6.34 -10.49
CA MET A 1 27.26 -7.65 -10.42
C MET A 1 26.85 -7.89 -8.97
N ARG A 2 25.63 -7.49 -8.58
CA ARG A 2 25.07 -7.76 -7.24
C ARG A 2 24.30 -9.06 -7.33
N MET A 3 24.96 -10.16 -6.97
CA MET A 3 24.34 -11.47 -6.80
C MET A 3 24.45 -11.89 -5.33
N ALA A 4 23.44 -12.64 -4.90
CA ALA A 4 23.43 -13.53 -3.74
C ALA A 4 23.11 -12.96 -2.35
N THR A 5 22.01 -12.19 -2.23
CA THR A 5 21.04 -12.34 -1.11
C THR A 5 19.58 -12.09 -1.52
N THR A 6 19.27 -12.04 -2.83
CA THR A 6 17.91 -11.97 -3.37
C THR A 6 17.28 -13.36 -3.29
N SER A 7 16.41 -13.59 -2.31
CA SER A 7 15.81 -14.89 -2.01
C SER A 7 15.06 -15.46 -3.22
N VAL A 8 14.95 -16.79 -3.33
CA VAL A 8 14.09 -17.50 -4.31
C VAL A 8 12.70 -16.85 -4.38
N LEU A 9 12.20 -16.36 -3.24
CA LEU A 9 10.95 -15.62 -3.10
C LEU A 9 10.90 -14.36 -3.97
N GLY A 10 11.97 -13.55 -4.02
CA GLY A 10 12.03 -12.35 -4.85
C GLY A 10 11.95 -12.68 -6.34
N THR A 11 12.70 -13.69 -6.80
CA THR A 11 12.66 -14.16 -8.19
C THR A 11 11.29 -14.72 -8.57
N VAL A 12 10.66 -15.49 -7.67
CA VAL A 12 9.30 -16.00 -7.88
C VAL A 12 8.31 -14.84 -7.94
N PHE A 13 8.43 -13.85 -7.06
CA PHE A 13 7.54 -12.69 -7.05
C PHE A 13 7.66 -11.84 -8.31
N GLU A 14 8.87 -11.51 -8.75
CA GLU A 14 9.10 -10.81 -10.03
C GLU A 14 8.51 -11.58 -11.21
N THR A 15 8.72 -12.91 -11.26
CA THR A 15 8.17 -13.76 -12.32
C THR A 15 6.64 -13.78 -12.30
N LEU A 16 6.04 -13.83 -11.12
CA LEU A 16 4.59 -13.75 -10.95
C LEU A 16 4.06 -12.41 -11.44
N LEU A 17 4.70 -11.28 -11.08
CA LEU A 17 4.30 -9.95 -11.55
C LEU A 17 4.41 -9.78 -13.08
N CYS A 18 5.31 -10.52 -13.74
CA CYS A 18 5.41 -10.55 -15.20
C CYS A 18 4.39 -11.48 -15.88
N SER A 19 3.56 -12.20 -15.13
CA SER A 19 2.58 -13.11 -15.72
C SER A 19 1.49 -12.36 -16.49
N PRO A 20 0.99 -12.91 -17.62
CA PRO A 20 -0.14 -12.32 -18.32
C PRO A 20 -1.35 -12.14 -17.39
N GLY A 21 -2.03 -11.01 -17.51
CA GLY A 21 -3.20 -10.69 -16.68
C GLY A 21 -2.91 -9.89 -15.40
N MET A 22 -1.66 -9.81 -14.95
CA MET A 22 -1.32 -9.09 -13.69
C MET A 22 -1.54 -7.57 -13.75
N ASN A 23 -1.56 -6.99 -14.95
CA ASN A 23 -1.84 -5.56 -15.18
C ASN A 23 -3.30 -5.31 -15.60
N GLU A 24 -4.15 -6.33 -15.62
CA GLU A 24 -5.55 -6.17 -15.99
C GLU A 24 -6.33 -5.49 -14.86
N ALA A 25 -7.20 -4.54 -15.22
CA ALA A 25 -8.05 -3.87 -14.25
C ALA A 25 -9.12 -4.83 -13.72
N VAL A 26 -9.19 -4.98 -12.40
CA VAL A 26 -10.21 -5.79 -11.72
C VAL A 26 -11.18 -4.91 -10.94
N LYS A 27 -12.47 -5.29 -10.93
CA LYS A 27 -13.48 -4.62 -10.11
C LYS A 27 -13.45 -5.18 -8.69
N ILE A 28 -13.21 -4.31 -7.71
CA ILE A 28 -13.23 -4.67 -6.29
C ILE A 28 -14.48 -4.03 -5.63
N ASP A 29 -15.40 -4.86 -5.12
CA ASP A 29 -16.50 -4.40 -4.27
C ASP A 29 -16.07 -4.37 -2.80
N VAL A 30 -16.08 -3.19 -2.19
CA VAL A 30 -15.52 -2.98 -0.84
C VAL A 30 -16.62 -2.54 0.11
N LYS A 31 -16.92 -3.37 1.11
CA LYS A 31 -17.85 -3.05 2.22
C LYS A 31 -17.10 -3.11 3.55
N MET A 32 -16.75 -1.95 4.09
CA MET A 32 -16.03 -1.86 5.35
C MET A 32 -16.53 -0.69 6.20
N SER A 33 -16.31 -0.78 7.50
CA SER A 33 -16.70 0.28 8.45
C SER A 33 -15.77 1.49 8.33
N ARG A 34 -16.25 2.68 8.72
CA ARG A 34 -15.44 3.91 8.81
C ARG A 34 -14.15 3.71 9.61
N LYS A 35 -14.23 2.95 10.71
CA LYS A 35 -13.06 2.58 11.53
C LYS A 35 -12.01 1.80 10.73
N THR A 36 -12.46 0.82 9.95
CA THR A 36 -11.59 -0.01 9.11
C THR A 36 -10.94 0.82 8.01
N VAL A 37 -11.68 1.76 7.40
CA VAL A 37 -11.14 2.69 6.39
C VAL A 37 -10.02 3.55 6.98
N LEU A 38 -10.22 4.10 8.19
CA LEU A 38 -9.18 4.89 8.86
C LEU A 38 -7.93 4.04 9.12
N PHE A 39 -8.09 2.83 9.65
CA PHE A 39 -6.95 1.94 9.91
C PHE A 39 -6.23 1.53 8.63
N LEU A 40 -6.96 1.24 7.55
CA LEU A 40 -6.38 0.92 6.26
C LEU A 40 -5.44 2.03 5.79
N ASN A 41 -5.91 3.28 5.83
CA ASN A 41 -5.12 4.43 5.42
C ASN A 41 -3.87 4.60 6.31
N SER A 42 -4.01 4.52 7.64
CA SER A 42 -2.88 4.64 8.56
C SER A 42 -1.84 3.53 8.39
N ILE A 43 -2.26 2.28 8.13
CA ILE A 43 -1.35 1.14 7.92
C ILE A 43 -0.57 1.32 6.61
N ILE A 44 -1.25 1.73 5.53
CA ILE A 44 -0.60 1.99 4.24
C ILE A 44 0.44 3.08 4.42
N GLU A 45 0.10 4.21 5.03
CA GLU A 45 1.05 5.30 5.25
C GLU A 45 2.24 4.91 6.13
N LEU A 46 2.00 4.16 7.22
CA LEU A 46 3.05 3.63 8.08
C LEU A 46 4.01 2.72 7.29
N SER A 47 3.47 1.81 6.47
CA SER A 47 4.28 0.87 5.68
C SER A 47 5.19 1.58 4.67
N LEU A 48 4.81 2.79 4.25
CA LEU A 48 5.55 3.58 3.27
C LEU A 48 6.60 4.46 3.94
N THR A 49 6.29 5.04 5.09
CA THR A 49 7.16 5.96 5.84
C THR A 49 8.21 5.29 6.72
N THR A 50 7.95 4.06 7.19
CA THR A 50 8.90 3.38 8.10
C THR A 50 10.15 2.94 7.33
N GLU A 51 11.30 3.57 7.58
CA GLU A 51 12.61 3.16 7.03
C GLU A 51 13.18 1.88 7.68
N GLY A 52 12.43 1.27 8.59
CA GLY A 52 12.79 0.01 9.25
C GLY A 52 12.65 -1.22 8.36
N GLU A 53 12.63 -2.40 9.00
CA GLU A 53 12.60 -3.70 8.32
C GLU A 53 11.25 -3.94 7.61
N LYS A 54 11.06 -3.35 6.42
CA LYS A 54 9.92 -3.65 5.57
C LYS A 54 10.01 -5.13 5.15
N PRO A 55 8.88 -5.88 5.14
CA PRO A 55 8.81 -7.20 4.53
C PRO A 55 9.44 -7.17 3.14
N GLU A 56 10.23 -8.20 2.79
CA GLU A 56 10.96 -8.26 1.51
C GLU A 56 10.04 -8.00 0.32
N LEU A 57 8.80 -8.49 0.39
CA LEU A 57 7.78 -8.29 -0.64
C LEU A 57 7.48 -6.81 -0.92
N ILE A 58 7.35 -5.98 0.12
CA ILE A 58 7.02 -4.56 -0.02
C ILE A 58 8.18 -3.81 -0.70
N LYS A 59 9.42 -4.26 -0.50
CA LYS A 59 10.60 -3.68 -1.15
C LYS A 59 10.67 -3.98 -2.65
N LEU A 60 9.96 -5.00 -3.12
CA LEU A 60 9.89 -5.40 -4.53
C LEU A 60 8.72 -4.75 -5.29
N VAL A 61 7.82 -4.04 -4.59
CA VAL A 61 6.67 -3.38 -5.22
C VAL A 61 7.17 -2.13 -6.00
N PRO A 62 6.79 -1.97 -7.28
CA PRO A 62 7.11 -0.77 -8.04
C PRO A 62 6.57 0.51 -7.39
N ALA A 63 7.34 1.60 -7.48
CA ALA A 63 6.93 2.88 -6.89
C ALA A 63 5.60 3.40 -7.45
N GLU A 64 5.31 3.13 -8.73
CA GLU A 64 4.02 3.48 -9.35
C GLU A 64 2.84 2.75 -8.72
N ASP A 65 2.99 1.48 -8.35
CA ASP A 65 1.93 0.69 -7.71
C ASP A 65 1.75 1.09 -6.25
N VAL A 66 2.83 1.52 -5.60
CA VAL A 66 2.77 2.15 -4.28
C VAL A 66 1.92 3.43 -4.32
N GLU A 67 2.11 4.29 -5.32
CA GLU A 67 1.29 5.51 -5.47
C GLU A 67 -0.17 5.15 -5.76
N LYS A 68 -0.45 4.18 -6.64
CA LYS A 68 -1.83 3.69 -6.87
C LYS A 68 -2.50 3.20 -5.59
N LEU A 69 -1.76 2.53 -4.69
CA LEU A 69 -2.27 2.08 -3.40
C LEU A 69 -2.55 3.24 -2.43
N LYS A 70 -1.73 4.31 -2.45
CA LYS A 70 -2.00 5.54 -1.68
C LYS A 70 -3.26 6.23 -2.19
N ASP A 71 -3.40 6.36 -3.51
CA ASP A 71 -4.57 6.97 -4.14
C ASP A 71 -5.84 6.19 -3.77
N PHE A 72 -5.80 4.87 -3.85
CA PHE A 72 -6.90 4.02 -3.43
C PHE A 72 -7.27 4.23 -1.95
N ALA A 73 -6.28 4.35 -1.06
CA ALA A 73 -6.52 4.62 0.36
C ALA A 73 -7.17 6.00 0.57
N GLY A 74 -6.77 7.01 -0.22
CA GLY A 74 -7.37 8.33 -0.24
C GLY A 74 -8.83 8.29 -0.73
N ASP A 75 -9.10 7.59 -1.82
CA ASP A 75 -10.45 7.38 -2.34
C ASP A 75 -11.37 6.70 -1.33
N CYS A 76 -10.86 5.74 -0.57
CA CYS A 76 -11.61 5.10 0.51
C CYS A 76 -11.98 6.11 1.61
N LEU A 77 -11.06 7.00 2.01
CA LEU A 77 -11.34 8.06 2.98
C LEU A 77 -12.40 9.03 2.48
N ASP A 78 -12.30 9.44 1.20
CA ASP A 78 -13.26 10.34 0.56
C ASP A 78 -14.66 9.71 0.54
N LYS A 79 -14.77 8.46 0.08
CA LYS A 79 -16.04 7.70 0.07
C LYS A 79 -16.61 7.47 1.46
N ALA A 80 -15.78 7.37 2.49
CA ALA A 80 -16.21 7.19 3.86
C ALA A 80 -16.57 8.51 4.58
N GLY A 81 -16.24 9.66 3.99
CA GLY A 81 -16.40 10.99 4.58
C GLY A 81 -15.40 11.25 5.71
N LEU A 82 -14.18 10.69 5.63
CA LEU A 82 -13.19 10.68 6.70
C LEU A 82 -11.90 11.44 6.36
N LYS A 83 -11.80 12.03 5.16
CA LYS A 83 -10.59 12.72 4.70
C LYS A 83 -10.11 13.79 5.67
N GLU A 84 -10.98 14.74 6.00
CA GLU A 84 -10.67 15.83 6.94
C GLU A 84 -10.29 15.32 8.33
N LEU A 85 -10.94 14.25 8.80
CA LEU A 85 -10.64 13.66 10.11
C LEU A 85 -9.23 13.04 10.10
N SER A 86 -8.89 12.30 9.05
CA SER A 86 -7.55 11.73 8.88
C SER A 86 -6.47 12.81 8.90
N GLU A 87 -6.67 13.91 8.15
CA GLU A 87 -5.74 15.03 8.11
C GLU A 87 -5.58 15.71 9.47
N LYS A 88 -6.68 15.96 10.19
CA LYS A 88 -6.65 16.52 11.55
C LYS A 88 -5.89 15.61 12.52
N MET A 89 -6.09 14.30 12.45
CA MET A 89 -5.37 13.33 13.30
C MET A 89 -3.86 13.34 13.02
N LYS A 90 -3.42 13.44 11.77
CA LYS A 90 -1.99 13.58 11.44
C LYS A 90 -1.37 14.84 12.04
N GLY A 91 -2.10 15.96 11.99
CA GLY A 91 -1.68 17.21 12.63
C GLY A 91 -1.57 17.13 14.16
N LEU A 92 -2.30 16.20 14.79
CA LEU A 92 -2.26 15.97 16.24
C LEU A 92 -1.13 15.03 16.66
N SER A 93 -0.76 14.05 15.82
CA SER A 93 0.34 13.11 16.09
C SER A 93 1.74 13.66 15.80
N GLY A 94 1.84 14.87 15.23
CA GLY A 94 3.10 15.58 14.96
C GLY A 94 3.61 16.48 16.11
N LYS A 95 3.16 16.23 17.35
CA LYS A 95 3.70 16.85 18.58
C LYS A 95 4.21 15.79 19.54
#